data_AF-A0AAD6ZW85-F1
#
_entry.id   AF-A0AAD6ZW85-F1
#
_cell.length_a   1.000
_cell.length_b   1.000
_cell.length_c   1.000
_cell.angle_alpha   90.00
_cell.angle_beta   90.00
_cell.angle_gamma   90.00
#
_symmetry.space_group_name_H-M   'P 1'
#
loop_
_entity.id
_entity.type
_entity.pdbx_description
1 polymer ?
#
loop_
_entity_poly.entity_id
_entity_poly.type
_entity_poly.pdbx_seq_one_letter_code
_entity_poly.pdbx_strand_id
1 'polypeptide(L)' 'LCTLVAFTTTSLGLATETPIPMHTSLLTGQMWLSELFGGHPDRFWDQMGIAKHVFYRLSFKLQAFSGLVSTK' A
#
# COMPACT_ATOMS: atom_id res chain seq x y z
N LEU A 1 -19.08 -26.73 40.43
CA LEU A 1 -17.74 -26.71 41.06
C LEU A 1 -16.73 -26.87 39.93
N CYS A 2 -16.31 -25.82 39.22
CA CYS A 2 -15.41 -24.79 39.71
C CYS A 2 -15.74 -23.45 39.01
N THR A 3 -16.45 -22.57 39.70
CA THR A 3 -16.60 -21.16 39.36
C THR A 3 -15.34 -20.40 39.76
N LEU A 4 -15.07 -19.28 39.06
CA LEU A 4 -14.22 -18.13 39.44
C LEU A 4 -12.87 -18.01 38.71
N VAL A 5 -12.91 -17.41 37.51
CA VAL A 5 -12.05 -16.25 37.22
C VAL A 5 -12.91 -15.19 36.55
N ALA A 6 -13.73 -14.51 37.34
CA ALA A 6 -14.25 -13.19 37.02
C ALA A 6 -13.51 -12.18 37.91
N PHE A 7 -13.37 -10.94 37.44
CA PHE A 7 -12.61 -9.79 37.99
C PHE A 7 -11.10 -9.83 37.66
N THR A 8 -10.51 -8.92 36.89
CA THR A 8 -10.71 -7.47 36.69
C THR A 8 -10.10 -7.11 35.32
N THR A 9 -10.55 -6.18 34.49
CA THR A 9 -10.89 -4.77 34.71
C THR A 9 -11.67 -4.30 33.48
N THR A 10 -12.76 -3.57 33.72
CA THR A 10 -13.26 -2.62 32.73
C THR A 10 -12.17 -1.56 32.53
N SER A 11 -11.42 -1.65 31.45
CA SER A 11 -10.86 -0.46 30.83
C SER A 11 -11.59 -0.30 29.50
N LEU A 12 -12.58 0.60 29.51
CA LEU A 12 -12.99 1.31 28.32
C LEU A 12 -11.82 2.26 27.95
N GLY A 13 -10.66 1.67 27.67
CA GLY A 13 -9.54 2.35 27.05
C GLY A 13 -9.87 2.34 25.57
N LEU A 14 -9.98 3.54 24.99
CA LEU A 14 -10.09 3.76 23.56
C LEU A 14 -8.89 3.07 22.91
N ALA A 15 -9.03 1.79 22.57
CA ALA A 15 -8.06 1.05 21.80
C ALA A 15 -8.10 1.71 20.43
N THR A 16 -7.19 2.67 20.21
CA THR A 16 -6.83 3.09 18.87
C THR A 16 -6.31 1.82 18.21
N GLU A 17 -7.19 1.16 17.46
CA GLU A 17 -6.89 0.01 16.63
C GLU A 17 -5.64 0.39 15.83
N THR A 18 -4.51 -0.25 16.13
CA THR A 18 -3.27 0.08 15.45
C THR A 18 -3.50 -0.23 13.97
N PRO A 19 -3.25 0.73 13.05
CA PRO A 19 -3.52 0.49 11.64
C PRO A 19 -2.75 -0.75 11.17
N ILE A 20 -3.48 -1.77 10.74
CA ILE A 20 -2.87 -2.96 10.17
C ILE A 20 -2.16 -2.53 8.89
N PRO A 21 -0.84 -2.74 8.75
CA PRO A 21 -0.13 -2.35 7.55
C PRO A 21 -0.70 -3.14 6.37
N MET A 22 -1.26 -2.42 5.40
CA MET A 22 -1.85 -3.01 4.19
C MET A 22 -0.82 -3.77 3.34
N HIS A 23 0.46 -3.37 3.43
CA HIS A 23 1.56 -4.01 2.71
C HIS A 23 2.73 -4.27 3.66
N THR A 24 3.22 -5.51 3.67
CA THR A 24 4.45 -5.95 4.37
C THR A 24 5.60 -6.16 3.38
N SER A 25 5.48 -5.64 2.16
CA SER A 25 6.45 -5.84 1.08
C SER A 25 7.83 -5.33 1.48
N LEU A 26 8.86 -6.15 1.21
CA LEU A 26 10.26 -5.81 1.47
C LEU A 26 10.74 -4.57 0.69
N LEU A 27 10.14 -4.35 -0.48
CA LEU A 27 10.48 -3.24 -1.37
C LEU A 27 9.64 -2.01 -1.05
N THR A 28 10.27 -0.84 -1.07
CA THR A 28 9.53 0.43 -1.16
C THR A 28 8.74 0.45 -2.47
N GLY A 29 7.64 1.21 -2.51
CA GLY A 29 6.84 1.33 -3.74
C GLY A 29 7.67 1.75 -4.96
N GLN A 30 8.67 2.62 -4.76
CA GLN A 30 9.57 3.07 -5.82
C GLN A 30 10.51 1.95 -6.31
N MET A 31 11.05 1.13 -5.41
CA MET A 31 11.90 -0.01 -5.78
C MET A 31 11.10 -1.07 -6.52
N TRP A 32 9.88 -1.36 -6.05
CA TRP A 32 8.97 -2.29 -6.72
C TRP A 32 8.62 -1.83 -8.14
N LEU A 33 8.26 -0.54 -8.32
CA LEU A 33 8.01 0.02 -9.64
C LEU A 33 9.24 -0.07 -10.55
N SER A 34 10.43 0.15 -10.01
CA SER A 34 11.69 0.06 -10.78
C SER A 34 11.93 -1.35 -11.32
N GLU A 35 11.72 -2.37 -10.48
CA GLU A 35 11.79 -3.77 -10.91
C GLU A 35 10.73 -4.08 -11.98
N LEU A 36 9.50 -3.62 -11.74
CA LEU A 36 8.39 -3.86 -12.65
C LEU A 36 8.62 -3.24 -14.04
N PHE A 37 9.26 -2.06 -14.10
CA PHE A 37 9.60 -1.41 -15.36
C PHE A 37 10.75 -2.06 -16.12
N GLY A 38 11.68 -2.71 -15.42
CA GLY A 38 12.82 -3.42 -16.01
C GLY A 38 12.55 -4.89 -16.34
N GLY A 39 11.44 -5.45 -15.84
CA GLY A 39 11.03 -6.82 -16.10
C GLY A 39 10.39 -7.04 -17.48
N HIS A 40 9.83 -8.24 -17.66
CA HIS A 40 9.12 -8.62 -18.88
C HIS A 40 7.92 -7.68 -19.15
N PRO A 41 7.66 -7.24 -20.40
CA PRO A 41 6.56 -6.33 -20.72
C PRO A 41 5.19 -6.80 -20.19
N ASP A 42 4.92 -8.10 -20.27
CA ASP A 42 3.65 -8.68 -19.81
C ASP A 42 3.49 -8.60 -18.29
N ARG A 43 4.59 -8.65 -17.52
CA ARG A 43 4.52 -8.53 -16.04
C ARG A 43 3.88 -7.21 -15.62
N PHE A 44 4.13 -6.13 -16.36
CA PHE A 44 3.54 -4.84 -16.03
C PHE A 44 2.01 -4.89 -16.19
N TRP A 45 1.53 -5.51 -17.27
CA TRP A 45 0.10 -5.71 -17.50
C TRP A 45 -0.51 -6.63 -16.43
N ASP A 46 0.13 -7.75 -16.13
CA ASP A 46 -0.36 -8.72 -15.14
C ASP A 46 -0.46 -8.13 -13.74
N GLN A 47 0.45 -7.23 -13.36
CA GLN A 47 0.46 -6.61 -12.03
C GLN A 47 -0.43 -5.37 -11.93
N MET A 48 -0.45 -4.52 -12.96
CA MET A 48 -1.15 -3.23 -12.91
C MET A 48 -2.51 -3.24 -13.60
N GLY A 49 -2.81 -4.26 -14.39
CA GLY A 49 -4.03 -4.34 -15.23
C GLY A 49 -4.07 -3.30 -16.36
N ILE A 50 -2.98 -2.57 -16.58
CA ILE A 50 -2.88 -1.52 -17.60
C ILE A 50 -1.52 -1.59 -18.31
N ALA A 51 -1.48 -1.12 -19.56
CA ALA A 51 -0.23 -1.05 -20.29
C ALA A 51 0.71 0.04 -19.72
N LYS A 52 2.02 -0.23 -19.80
CA LYS A 52 3.09 0.66 -19.33
C LYS A 52 2.97 2.10 -19.84
N HIS A 53 2.59 2.28 -21.11
CA HIS A 53 2.40 3.61 -21.70
C HIS A 53 1.20 4.36 -21.11
N VAL A 54 0.13 3.65 -20.72
CA VAL A 54 -1.04 4.24 -20.05
C VAL A 54 -0.65 4.74 -18.67
N PHE A 55 0.14 3.95 -17.93
CA PHE A 55 0.69 4.38 -16.63
C PHE A 55 1.50 5.67 -16.77
N TYR A 56 2.43 5.75 -17.73
CA TYR A 56 3.20 6.99 -17.95
C TYR A 56 2.30 8.20 -18.25
N ARG A 57 1.27 8.02 -19.06
CA ARG A 57 0.33 9.10 -19.39
C ARG A 57 -0.47 9.54 -18.16
N LEU A 58 -0.87 8.60 -17.31
CA LEU A 58 -1.53 8.90 -16.04
C LEU A 58 -0.60 9.68 -15.11
N SER A 59 0.64 9.22 -14.92
CA SER A 59 1.64 9.91 -14.09
C SER A 59 1.89 11.33 -14.58
N PHE A 60 2.04 11.53 -15.88
CA PHE A 60 2.20 12.85 -16.48
C PHE A 60 0.99 13.76 -16.17
N LYS A 61 -0.23 13.26 -16.34
CA LYS A 61 -1.45 14.04 -16.04
C LYS A 61 -1.55 14.41 -14.56
N LEU A 62 -1.22 13.50 -13.65
CA LEU A 62 -1.25 13.80 -12.22
C LEU A 62 -0.22 14.88 -11.88
N GLN A 63 1.00 14.76 -12.40
CA GLN A 63 2.02 15.78 -12.18
C GLN A 63 1.61 17.15 -12.76
N ALA A 64 1.01 17.16 -13.95
CA ALA A 64 0.61 18.40 -14.62
C ALA A 64 -0.64 19.06 -14.01
N PHE A 65 -1.61 18.27 -13.53
CA PHE A 65 -2.95 18.78 -13.21
C PHE A 65 -3.36 18.60 -11.75
N SER A 66 -2.73 17.73 -10.97
CA SER A 66 -3.12 17.47 -9.57
C SER A 66 -2.15 18.04 -8.53
N GLY A 67 -1.18 18.85 -8.94
CA GLY A 67 -0.15 19.39 -8.05
C GLY A 67 0.79 18.31 -7.48
N LEU A 68 0.82 17.12 -8.09
CA LEU A 68 1.68 16.04 -7.65
C LEU A 68 3.14 16.36 -8.01
N VAL A 69 3.92 16.80 -7.03
CA VAL A 69 5.35 17.05 -7.21
C VAL A 69 6.09 15.72 -7.29
N SER A 70 6.90 15.53 -8.32
CA SER A 70 7.78 14.37 -8.40
C SER A 70 8.86 14.48 -7.33
N THR A 71 8.83 13.59 -6.33
CA THR A 71 9.81 13.50 -5.25
C THR A 71 11.03 12.64 -5.63
N LYS A 72 11.49 12.73 -6.88
CA LYS A 72 12.69 11.99 -7.32
C LYS A 72 13.92 12.44 -6.54
#